data_AF-A0A1H9LAE4-F1
#
_entry.id   AF-A0A1H9LAE4-F1
#
_cell.length_a   1.000
_cell.length_b   1.000
_cell.length_c   1.000
_cell.angle_alpha   90.00
_cell.angle_beta   90.00
_cell.angle_gamma   90.00
#
_symmetry.space_group_name_H-M   'P 1'
#
loop_
_entity.id
_entity.type
_entity.pdbx_description
1 polymer ?
#
loop_
_entity_poly.entity_id
_entity_poly.type
_entity_poly.pdbx_seq_one_letter_code
_entity_poly.pdbx_strand_id
1 'polypeptide(L)'
;MHSRDNTTLRESTIGLADRAVGVARALRGPCTSEFRRRHDSPEQWSRWARRARIARTVAAALQLPADSVTVTDDPDRQYRTRNGNVPGDLITVTDPETAQRWRLLTDFTSPGESWFVLDRCPGCDAEVPVVRIACLADLGDYLDPDTDVVLADEARDSSLHDRLCTRREPCDAL
;
A
#
# COMPACT_ATOMS: atom_id res chain seq x y z
N MET A 1 37.35 43.99 4.21
CA MET A 1 36.61 43.49 5.39
C MET A 1 35.13 43.48 5.04
N HIS A 2 34.61 42.27 4.81
CA HIS A 2 33.23 41.76 4.88
C HIS A 2 32.09 42.53 4.18
N SER A 3 31.90 42.25 2.89
CA SER A 3 30.57 42.26 2.29
C SER A 3 29.85 40.99 2.76
N ARG A 4 28.85 41.13 3.62
CA ARG A 4 27.92 40.04 3.95
C ARG A 4 26.85 40.05 2.89
N ASP A 5 27.04 39.25 1.85
CA ASP A 5 25.95 38.85 0.96
C ASP A 5 25.01 37.97 1.77
N ASN A 6 24.05 38.63 2.41
CA ASN A 6 22.91 38.01 3.05
C ASN A 6 21.96 37.57 1.93
N THR A 7 22.37 36.55 1.18
CA THR A 7 21.49 35.82 0.25
C THR A 7 20.49 35.07 1.10
N THR A 8 19.45 35.79 1.48
CA THR A 8 18.18 35.22 1.93
C THR A 8 17.69 34.33 0.80
N LEU A 9 17.90 33.02 0.96
CA LEU A 9 17.18 31.98 0.27
C LEU A 9 15.68 32.29 0.44
N ARG A 10 15.09 32.96 -0.55
CA ARG A 10 13.65 32.98 -0.69
C ARG A 10 13.25 31.57 -1.07
N GLU A 11 12.90 30.76 -0.07
CA GLU A 11 12.09 29.58 -0.26
C GLU A 11 10.83 30.02 -1.01
N SER A 12 10.82 29.80 -2.32
CA SER A 12 9.65 29.99 -3.15
C SER A 12 8.63 28.94 -2.69
N THR A 13 7.74 29.33 -1.79
CA THR A 13 6.64 28.49 -1.34
C THR A 13 5.67 28.34 -2.50
N ILE A 14 5.86 27.27 -3.28
CA ILE A 14 4.97 26.89 -4.38
C ILE A 14 3.54 26.82 -3.83
N GLY A 15 2.64 27.63 -4.38
CA GLY A 15 1.24 27.70 -3.94
C GLY A 15 0.50 26.39 -4.17
N LEU A 16 -0.65 26.20 -3.50
CA LEU A 16 -1.48 25.01 -3.65
C LEU A 16 -1.80 24.71 -5.12
N ALA A 17 -2.14 25.75 -5.90
CA ALA A 17 -2.48 25.62 -7.30
C ALA A 17 -1.33 25.03 -8.14
N ASP A 18 -0.12 25.56 -7.97
CA ASP A 18 1.06 25.10 -8.70
C ASP A 18 1.43 23.67 -8.32
N ARG A 19 1.36 23.33 -7.03
CA ARG A 19 1.55 21.93 -6.57
C ARG A 19 0.52 21.00 -7.20
N ALA A 20 -0.76 21.39 -7.19
CA ALA A 20 -1.84 20.60 -7.78
C ALA A 20 -1.63 20.39 -9.29
N VAL A 21 -1.20 21.43 -10.02
CA VAL A 21 -0.85 21.33 -11.44
C VAL A 21 0.35 20.41 -11.66
N GLY A 22 1.39 20.52 -10.84
CA GLY A 22 2.57 19.65 -10.89
C GLY A 22 2.21 18.17 -10.73
N VAL A 23 1.45 17.84 -9.68
CA VAL A 23 0.96 16.48 -9.42
C VAL A 23 0.08 15.97 -10.57
N ALA A 24 -0.86 16.80 -11.05
CA ALA A 24 -1.71 16.41 -12.17
C ALA A 24 -0.93 16.16 -13.46
N ARG A 25 0.16 16.90 -13.72
CA ARG A 25 1.05 16.67 -14.87
C ARG A 25 1.84 15.38 -14.72
N ALA A 26 2.39 15.11 -13.53
CA ALA A 26 3.09 13.86 -13.24
C ALA A 26 2.19 12.64 -13.49
N LEU A 27 0.94 12.68 -13.00
CA LEU A 27 -0.04 11.62 -13.23
C LEU A 27 -0.45 11.49 -14.70
N ARG A 28 -0.59 12.60 -15.45
CA ARG A 28 -0.89 12.56 -16.90
C ARG A 28 0.25 12.02 -17.77
N GLY A 29 1.44 11.86 -17.19
CA GLY A 29 2.63 11.28 -17.83
C GLY A 29 2.41 9.87 -18.39
N PRO A 30 3.47 9.23 -18.92
CA PRO A 30 3.34 8.20 -19.95
C PRO A 30 2.57 6.91 -19.59
N CYS A 31 2.21 6.66 -18.32
CA CYS A 31 1.74 5.34 -17.89
C CYS A 31 0.43 5.27 -17.11
N THR A 32 -0.37 6.34 -16.94
CA THR A 32 -1.68 6.21 -16.25
C THR A 32 -2.87 6.55 -17.15
N SER A 33 -3.32 5.58 -17.94
CA SER A 33 -4.60 5.67 -18.66
C SER A 33 -5.77 5.88 -17.69
N GLU A 34 -5.66 5.34 -16.47
CA GLU A 34 -6.66 5.45 -15.42
C GLU A 34 -6.88 6.88 -14.95
N PHE A 35 -5.83 7.70 -14.77
CA PHE A 35 -6.05 9.09 -14.39
C PHE A 35 -6.88 9.79 -15.45
N ARG A 36 -6.62 9.58 -16.74
CA ARG A 36 -7.38 10.23 -17.83
C ARG A 36 -8.83 9.78 -17.86
N ARG A 37 -9.08 8.48 -17.65
CA ARG A 37 -10.41 7.86 -17.79
C ARG A 37 -11.26 7.88 -16.52
N ARG A 38 -10.72 8.34 -15.38
CA ARG A 38 -11.41 8.35 -14.08
C ARG A 38 -12.79 9.03 -14.05
N HIS A 39 -13.10 9.88 -15.03
CA HIS A 39 -14.39 10.57 -15.15
C HIS A 39 -15.28 10.01 -16.27
N ASP A 40 -14.86 8.97 -16.99
CA ASP A 40 -15.59 8.39 -18.12
C ASP A 40 -16.88 7.66 -17.65
N SER A 41 -16.90 7.14 -16.42
CA SER A 41 -18.10 6.52 -15.82
C SER A 41 -18.13 6.65 -14.29
N PRO A 42 -19.30 6.51 -13.65
CA PRO A 42 -19.43 6.49 -12.18
C PRO A 42 -18.59 5.40 -11.51
N GLU A 43 -18.45 4.24 -12.14
CA GLU A 43 -17.66 3.11 -11.63
C GLU A 43 -16.17 3.43 -11.64
N GLN A 44 -15.68 4.06 -12.72
CA GLN A 44 -14.28 4.50 -12.81
C GLN A 44 -13.97 5.59 -11.78
N TRP A 45 -14.90 6.53 -11.57
CA TRP A 45 -14.75 7.53 -10.52
C TRP A 45 -14.74 6.90 -9.12
N SER A 46 -15.64 5.96 -8.86
CA SER A 46 -15.72 5.25 -7.58
C SER A 46 -14.44 4.47 -7.29
N ARG A 47 -13.88 3.77 -8.28
CA ARG A 47 -12.60 3.07 -8.18
C ARG A 47 -11.45 4.04 -7.93
N TRP A 48 -11.40 5.16 -8.64
CA TRP A 48 -10.40 6.21 -8.44
C TRP A 48 -10.46 6.81 -7.03
N ALA A 49 -11.66 7.20 -6.59
CA ALA A 49 -11.88 7.82 -5.28
C ALA A 49 -11.58 6.85 -4.12
N ARG A 50 -11.96 5.57 -4.25
CA ARG A 50 -11.64 4.51 -3.28
C ARG A 50 -10.12 4.37 -3.11
N ARG A 51 -9.38 4.19 -4.20
CA ARG A 51 -7.92 4.02 -4.17
C ARG A 51 -7.22 5.25 -3.61
N ALA A 52 -7.65 6.45 -4.00
CA ALA A 52 -7.14 7.69 -3.43
C ALA A 52 -7.42 7.81 -1.92
N ARG A 53 -8.57 7.34 -1.43
CA ARG A 53 -8.88 7.28 0.00
C ARG A 53 -7.92 6.34 0.73
N ILE A 54 -7.76 5.11 0.23
CA ILE A 54 -6.86 4.11 0.83
C ILE A 54 -5.42 4.64 0.89
N ALA A 55 -4.91 5.21 -0.21
CA ALA A 55 -3.56 5.76 -0.25
C ALA A 55 -3.33 6.80 0.85
N ARG A 56 -4.27 7.75 1.04
CA ARG A 56 -4.16 8.76 2.11
C ARG A 56 -4.23 8.16 3.51
N THR A 57 -5.10 7.17 3.72
CA THR A 57 -5.24 6.52 5.02
C THR A 57 -3.98 5.74 5.40
N VAL A 58 -3.44 4.94 4.48
CA VAL A 58 -2.19 4.20 4.68
C VAL A 58 -1.02 5.15 4.90
N ALA A 59 -0.89 6.18 4.06
CA ALA A 59 0.17 7.19 4.21
C ALA A 59 0.13 7.84 5.60
N ALA A 60 -1.06 8.18 6.10
CA ALA A 60 -1.21 8.72 7.45
C ALA A 60 -0.83 7.69 8.54
N ALA A 61 -1.30 6.44 8.42
CA ALA A 61 -1.02 5.38 9.40
C ALA A 61 0.47 5.03 9.49
N LEU A 62 1.19 5.08 8.37
CA LEU A 62 2.62 4.79 8.28
C LEU A 62 3.50 6.04 8.34
N GLN A 63 2.92 7.22 8.55
CA GLN A 63 3.63 8.50 8.64
C GLN A 63 4.47 8.84 7.39
N LEU A 64 3.95 8.50 6.22
CA LEU A 64 4.57 8.72 4.92
C LEU A 64 3.90 9.84 4.12
N PRO A 65 4.60 10.46 3.15
CA PRO A 65 3.94 11.36 2.21
C PRO A 65 2.98 10.57 1.30
N ALA A 66 1.89 11.20 0.88
CA ALA A 66 0.82 10.49 0.16
C ALA A 66 1.23 9.95 -1.22
N ASP A 67 2.28 10.50 -1.83
CA ASP A 67 2.85 10.04 -3.10
C ASP A 67 3.79 8.84 -2.95
N SER A 68 4.20 8.49 -1.72
CA SER A 68 4.86 7.21 -1.41
C SER A 68 3.92 6.02 -1.46
N VAL A 69 2.60 6.23 -1.55
CA VAL A 69 1.61 5.15 -1.55
C VAL A 69 0.86 5.10 -2.88
N THR A 70 1.00 3.99 -3.59
CA THR A 70 0.23 3.69 -4.80
C THR A 70 -0.76 2.57 -4.51
N VAL A 71 -1.99 2.67 -5.03
CA VAL A 71 -3.01 1.63 -4.90
C VAL A 71 -3.49 1.24 -6.29
N THR A 72 -3.46 -0.06 -6.59
CA THR A 72 -3.95 -0.63 -7.85
C THR A 72 -4.99 -1.72 -7.56
N ASP A 73 -5.70 -2.15 -8.60
CA ASP A 73 -6.47 -3.39 -8.49
C ASP A 73 -5.49 -4.55 -8.25
N ASP A 74 -5.80 -5.44 -7.31
CA ASP A 74 -5.05 -6.68 -7.07
C ASP A 74 -5.35 -7.67 -8.23
N PRO A 75 -4.34 -8.09 -9.00
CA PRO A 75 -4.55 -9.02 -10.12
C PRO A 75 -4.84 -10.45 -9.67
N ASP A 76 -4.41 -10.81 -8.46
CA ASP A 76 -4.40 -12.18 -7.96
C ASP A 76 -5.64 -12.45 -7.10
N ARG A 77 -6.14 -11.42 -6.40
CA ARG A 77 -7.24 -11.56 -5.44
C ARG A 77 -8.50 -10.86 -5.90
N GLN A 78 -9.60 -11.63 -5.92
CA GLN A 78 -10.94 -11.12 -6.20
C GLN A 78 -11.88 -11.43 -5.04
N TYR A 79 -12.74 -10.46 -4.73
CA TYR A 79 -13.71 -10.57 -3.65
C TYR A 79 -15.12 -10.65 -4.21
N ARG A 80 -15.91 -11.56 -3.64
CA ARG A 80 -17.30 -11.74 -4.05
C ARG A 80 -18.16 -10.61 -3.49
N THR A 81 -18.84 -9.89 -4.37
CA THR A 81 -19.84 -8.89 -3.99
C THR A 81 -21.22 -9.29 -4.51
N ARG A 82 -22.26 -8.56 -4.09
CA ARG A 82 -23.63 -8.74 -4.62
C ARG A 82 -23.69 -8.62 -6.15
N ASN A 83 -22.82 -7.81 -6.75
CA ASN A 83 -22.83 -7.50 -8.18
C ASN A 83 -21.76 -8.26 -8.98
N GLY A 84 -21.19 -9.32 -8.41
CA GLY A 84 -20.11 -10.11 -9.01
C GLY A 84 -18.77 -9.92 -8.29
N ASN A 85 -17.73 -10.55 -8.85
CA ASN A 85 -16.39 -10.45 -8.30
C ASN A 85 -15.79 -9.08 -8.62
N VAL A 86 -15.19 -8.45 -7.61
CA VAL A 86 -14.40 -7.22 -7.77
C VAL A 86 -12.95 -7.52 -7.41
N PRO A 87 -11.97 -6.98 -8.16
CA PRO A 87 -10.59 -7.04 -7.74
C PRO A 87 -10.40 -6.44 -6.35
N GLY A 88 -9.47 -7.02 -5.60
CA GLY A 88 -8.95 -6.42 -4.38
C GLY A 88 -8.24 -5.10 -4.63
N ASP A 89 -7.82 -4.45 -3.55
CA ASP A 89 -6.88 -3.34 -3.62
C ASP A 89 -5.49 -3.84 -3.18
N LEU A 90 -4.52 -3.71 -4.07
CA LEU A 90 -3.10 -3.96 -3.79
C LEU A 90 -2.43 -2.61 -3.54
N ILE A 91 -1.87 -2.46 -2.34
CA ILE A 91 -1.25 -1.23 -1.87
C ILE A 91 0.25 -1.41 -1.95
N THR A 92 0.93 -0.53 -2.67
CA THR A 92 2.40 -0.47 -2.71
C THR A 92 2.86 0.78 -1.97
N VAL A 93 3.61 0.57 -0.90
CA VAL A 93 4.28 1.63 -0.14
C VAL A 93 5.74 1.68 -0.57
N THR A 94 6.23 2.84 -0.97
CA THR A 94 7.64 3.06 -1.32
C THR A 94 8.24 4.00 -0.30
N ASP A 95 9.23 3.52 0.46
CA ASP A 95 10.02 4.36 1.35
C ASP A 95 10.75 5.43 0.51
N PRO A 96 10.51 6.72 0.77
CA PRO A 96 11.12 7.80 -0.01
C PRO A 96 12.64 7.88 0.17
N GLU A 97 13.18 7.41 1.29
CA GLU A 97 14.60 7.51 1.61
C GLU A 97 15.39 6.33 1.02
N THR A 98 14.86 5.12 1.14
CA THR A 98 15.56 3.88 0.72
C THR A 98 15.11 3.34 -0.63
N ALA A 99 14.00 3.86 -1.18
CA ALA A 99 13.28 3.30 -2.32
C ALA A 99 12.78 1.85 -2.11
N GLN A 100 12.88 1.30 -0.90
CA GLN A 100 12.37 -0.02 -0.55
C GLN A 100 10.85 -0.04 -0.71
N ARG A 101 10.31 -1.15 -1.22
CA ARG A 101 8.88 -1.31 -1.45
C ARG A 101 8.29 -2.36 -0.53
N TRP A 102 7.13 -2.03 0.03
CA TRP A 102 6.28 -2.92 0.81
C TRP A 102 4.94 -3.07 0.11
N ARG A 103 4.39 -4.28 0.13
CA ARG A 103 3.08 -4.59 -0.46
C ARG A 103 2.10 -4.93 0.65
N LEU A 104 0.93 -4.31 0.62
CA LEU A 104 -0.11 -4.49 1.60
C LEU A 104 -1.43 -4.86 0.94
N LEU A 105 -2.27 -5.58 1.67
CA LEU A 105 -3.68 -5.80 1.36
C LEU A 105 -4.57 -5.10 2.38
N THR A 106 -5.76 -4.71 1.95
CA THR A 106 -6.79 -4.24 2.88
C THR A 106 -7.24 -5.41 3.77
N ASP A 107 -7.29 -5.20 5.08
CA ASP A 107 -8.02 -6.10 5.97
C ASP A 107 -9.53 -5.84 5.81
N PHE A 108 -10.27 -6.85 5.31
CA PHE A 108 -11.71 -6.74 5.11
C PHE A 108 -12.52 -6.92 6.40
N THR A 109 -11.90 -7.39 7.48
CA THR A 109 -12.52 -7.48 8.81
C THR A 109 -12.57 -6.11 9.50
N SER A 110 -11.58 -5.25 9.21
CA SER A 110 -11.51 -3.86 9.69
C SER A 110 -11.07 -2.88 8.58
N PRO A 111 -11.92 -2.62 7.56
CA PRO A 111 -11.52 -1.87 6.37
C PRO A 111 -11.11 -0.43 6.66
N GLY A 112 -9.87 -0.09 6.32
CA GLY A 112 -9.31 1.25 6.50
C GLY A 112 -8.76 1.53 7.89
N GLU A 113 -8.79 0.54 8.78
CA GLU A 113 -8.19 0.60 10.12
C GLU A 113 -6.95 -0.29 10.22
N SER A 114 -6.89 -1.36 9.41
CA SER A 114 -5.72 -2.24 9.34
C SER A 114 -5.50 -2.83 7.95
N TRP A 115 -4.30 -3.39 7.78
CA TRP A 115 -3.80 -3.95 6.53
C TRP A 115 -2.95 -5.18 6.82
N PHE A 116 -2.85 -6.06 5.85
CA PHE A 116 -1.89 -7.16 5.91
C PHE A 116 -0.63 -6.80 5.15
N VAL A 117 0.54 -7.01 5.77
CA VAL A 117 1.82 -7.02 5.07
C VAL A 117 1.91 -8.30 4.25
N LEU A 118 2.28 -8.18 2.98
CA LEU A 118 2.60 -9.30 2.13
C LEU A 118 4.10 -9.58 2.17
N ASP A 119 4.45 -10.85 2.32
CA ASP A 119 5.81 -11.33 2.20
C ASP A 119 5.85 -12.71 1.53
N ARG A 120 7.05 -13.16 1.16
CA ARG A 120 7.29 -14.45 0.53
C ARG A 120 7.23 -15.55 1.58
N CYS A 121 6.37 -16.53 1.34
CA CYS A 121 6.39 -17.77 2.11
C CYS A 121 7.74 -18.48 1.87
N PRO A 122 8.57 -18.75 2.88
CA PRO A 122 9.86 -19.42 2.66
C PRO A 122 9.73 -20.91 2.27
N GLY A 123 8.51 -21.48 2.34
CA GLY A 123 8.24 -22.85 1.91
C GLY A 123 7.87 -22.99 0.42
N CYS A 124 7.25 -21.97 -0.18
CA CYS A 124 6.78 -22.04 -1.57
C CYS A 124 6.99 -20.77 -2.40
N ASP A 125 7.60 -19.74 -1.82
CA ASP A 125 7.83 -18.42 -2.41
C ASP A 125 6.56 -17.66 -2.86
N ALA A 126 5.37 -18.17 -2.54
CA ALA A 126 4.11 -17.46 -2.77
C ALA A 126 4.05 -16.19 -1.91
N GLU A 127 3.53 -15.10 -2.48
CA GLU A 127 3.29 -13.86 -1.76
C GLU A 127 2.02 -14.00 -0.91
N VAL A 128 2.19 -14.08 0.41
CA VAL A 128 1.11 -14.35 1.37
C VAL A 128 1.01 -13.24 2.42
N PRO A 129 -0.18 -12.98 2.98
CA PRO A 129 -0.32 -12.15 4.19
C PRO A 129 0.51 -12.77 5.31
N VAL A 130 1.40 -12.01 5.96
CA VAL A 130 2.23 -12.54 7.05
C VAL A 130 1.92 -11.91 8.40
N VAL A 131 1.59 -10.62 8.43
CA VAL A 131 1.25 -9.92 9.67
C VAL A 131 0.16 -8.87 9.40
N ARG A 132 -0.68 -8.62 10.39
CA ARG A 132 -1.66 -7.53 10.38
C ARG A 132 -1.05 -6.30 11.06
N ILE A 133 -1.16 -5.14 10.41
CA ILE A 133 -0.66 -3.86 10.90
C ILE A 133 -1.78 -2.81 10.87
N ALA A 134 -1.77 -1.88 11.81
CA ALA A 134 -2.64 -0.70 11.84
C ALA A 134 -1.83 0.61 11.80
N CYS A 135 -0.55 0.58 12.15
CA CYS A 135 0.32 1.75 12.17
C CYS A 135 1.80 1.40 11.93
N LEU A 136 2.63 2.44 11.90
CA LEU A 136 4.08 2.30 11.74
C LEU A 136 4.75 1.45 12.84
N ALA A 137 4.23 1.50 14.08
CA ALA A 137 4.80 0.73 15.18
C ALA A 137 4.62 -0.78 14.96
N ASP A 138 3.45 -1.22 14.48
CA ASP A 138 3.19 -2.64 14.18
C ASP A 138 4.12 -3.15 13.05
N LEU A 139 4.41 -2.29 12.06
CA LEU A 139 5.42 -2.60 11.05
C LEU A 139 6.83 -2.66 11.67
N GLY A 140 7.15 -1.80 12.63
CA GLY A 140 8.40 -1.85 13.39
C GLY A 140 8.57 -3.19 14.12
N ASP A 141 7.55 -3.63 14.85
CA ASP A 141 7.55 -4.91 15.55
C ASP A 141 7.74 -6.09 14.59
N TYR A 142 7.19 -6.02 13.37
CA TYR A 142 7.42 -7.03 12.34
C TYR A 142 8.88 -7.08 11.85
N LEU A 143 9.54 -5.93 11.77
CA LEU A 143 10.89 -5.81 11.21
C LEU A 143 11.98 -6.02 12.24
N ASP A 144 11.66 -5.93 13.52
CA ASP A 144 12.60 -6.15 14.60
C ASP A 144 12.97 -7.66 14.67
N PRO A 145 14.24 -8.03 14.41
CA PRO A 145 14.66 -9.43 14.47
C PRO A 145 14.54 -10.06 15.86
N ASP A 146 14.45 -9.24 16.92
CA ASP A 146 14.33 -9.69 18.30
C ASP A 146 12.87 -9.92 18.74
N THR A 147 11.90 -9.60 17.87
CA THR A 147 10.46 -9.75 18.17
C THR A 147 9.90 -11.06 17.60
N ASP A 148 9.25 -11.85 18.47
CA ASP A 148 8.47 -13.01 18.06
C ASP A 148 7.15 -12.56 17.41
N VAL A 149 7.15 -12.44 16.08
CA VAL A 149 5.95 -12.02 15.32
C VAL A 149 4.88 -13.11 15.33
N VAL A 150 3.68 -12.74 15.77
CA VAL A 150 2.48 -13.56 15.57
C VAL A 150 2.02 -13.46 14.13
N LEU A 151 2.17 -14.54 13.37
CA LEU A 151 1.69 -14.59 11.99
C LEU A 151 0.17 -14.45 11.93
N ALA A 152 -0.31 -13.70 10.94
CA ALA A 152 -1.72 -13.58 10.63
C ALA A 152 -2.33 -14.97 10.33
N ASP A 153 -3.58 -15.21 10.71
CA ASP A 153 -4.25 -16.48 10.42
C ASP A 153 -4.38 -16.72 8.90
N GLU A 154 -4.51 -15.63 8.13
CA GLU A 154 -4.50 -15.65 6.67
C GLU A 154 -3.16 -16.18 6.11
N ALA A 155 -2.05 -16.03 6.84
CA ALA A 155 -0.76 -16.62 6.47
C ALA A 155 -0.79 -18.15 6.45
N ARG A 156 -1.73 -18.75 7.20
CA ARG A 156 -1.91 -20.20 7.33
C ARG A 156 -2.97 -20.75 6.37
N ASP A 157 -3.64 -19.89 5.61
CA ASP A 157 -4.65 -20.33 4.64
C ASP A 157 -3.98 -21.05 3.46
N SER A 158 -4.13 -22.39 3.45
CA SER A 158 -3.58 -23.28 2.41
C SER A 158 -3.98 -22.93 0.97
N SER A 159 -5.04 -22.15 0.77
CA SER A 159 -5.48 -21.68 -0.56
C SER A 159 -4.61 -20.55 -1.12
N LEU A 160 -3.89 -19.82 -0.24
CA LEU A 160 -2.94 -18.76 -0.61
C LEU A 160 -1.53 -19.29 -0.87
N HIS A 161 -1.29 -20.58 -0.61
CA HIS A 161 0.00 -21.23 -0.82
C HIS A 161 -0.03 -22.12 -2.05
N ASP A 162 1.16 -22.29 -2.61
CA ASP A 162 1.38 -23.25 -3.68
C ASP A 162 1.06 -24.67 -3.21
N ARG A 163 0.57 -25.53 -4.12
CA ARG A 163 -0.03 -26.82 -3.72
C ARG A 163 0.92 -27.75 -2.94
N LEU A 164 2.23 -27.56 -3.13
CA LEU A 164 3.31 -28.34 -2.55
C LEU A 164 3.99 -27.64 -1.35
N CYS A 165 3.45 -26.52 -0.87
CA CYS A 165 4.03 -25.79 0.24
C CYS A 165 3.99 -26.63 1.53
N THR A 166 5.15 -26.80 2.17
CA THR A 166 5.30 -27.52 3.45
C THR A 166 4.75 -26.76 4.64
N ARG A 167 4.41 -25.48 4.48
CA ARG A 167 3.74 -24.63 5.48
C ARG A 167 2.22 -24.55 5.29
N ARG A 168 1.63 -25.41 4.44
CA ARG A 168 0.18 -25.47 4.20
C ARG A 168 -0.63 -25.95 5.39
N GLU A 169 0.00 -26.64 6.34
CA GLU A 169 -0.73 -27.19 7.47
C GLU A 169 -0.94 -26.10 8.53
N PRO A 170 -2.18 -25.80 8.94
CA PRO A 170 -2.37 -25.15 10.22
C PRO A 170 -1.76 -26.07 11.28
N CYS A 171 -0.91 -25.53 12.16
CA CYS A 171 -0.50 -26.24 13.36
C CYS A 171 -1.74 -26.50 14.24
N ASP A 172 -2.48 -27.57 13.95
CA ASP A 172 -3.36 -28.21 14.92
C ASP A 172 -2.58 -29.33 15.60
N ALA A 173 -2.27 -29.10 16.88
CA ALA A 173 -1.95 -30.07 17.93
C ALA A 173 -0.68 -30.94 17.79
N LEU A 174 0.37 -30.52 18.52
CA LEU A 174 1.13 -31.41 19.43
C LEU A 174 1.30 -30.73 20.79
#